data_AF-A0A5N5W8L2-F1
#
_entry.id   AF-A0A5N5W8L2-F1
#
_cell.length_a   1.000
_cell.length_b   1.000
_cell.length_c   1.000
_cell.angle_alpha   90.00
_cell.angle_beta   90.00
_cell.angle_gamma   90.00
#
_symmetry.space_group_name_H-M   'P 1'
#
loop_
_entity.id
_entity.type
_entity.pdbx_description
1 polymer ?
#
loop_
_entity_poly.entity_id
_entity_poly.type
_entity_poly.pdbx_seq_one_letter_code
_entity_poly.pdbx_strand_id
1 'polypeptide(L)'
;MSAPPRYVPTRSVLRAAEWRRSSHSTGMNNCVEAAPLAGGGLAVRDSKRPAGPWVVVGSAAWKPFVSLLRAAAGDVRYAPSLRCPSR
;
A
#
# COMPACT_ATOMS: atom_id res chain seq x y z
N MET A 1 -4.89 23.44 13.68
CA MET A 1 -4.50 22.02 13.55
C MET A 1 -3.53 21.91 12.39
N SER A 2 -2.23 21.85 12.67
CA SER A 2 -1.22 21.70 11.61
C SER A 2 -1.23 20.24 11.16
N ALA A 3 -1.51 19.99 9.88
CA ALA A 3 -1.44 18.63 9.34
C ALA A 3 -0.02 18.08 9.55
N PRO A 4 0.14 16.82 10.00
CA PRO A 4 1.47 16.24 10.13
C PRO A 4 2.15 16.31 8.76
N PRO A 5 3.47 16.60 8.71
CA PRO A 5 4.18 16.70 7.45
C PRO A 5 3.91 15.44 6.65
N ARG A 6 3.40 15.60 5.43
CA ARG A 6 3.30 14.50 4.47
C ARG A 6 4.74 14.04 4.28
N TYR A 7 5.11 12.93 4.92
CA TYR A 7 6.41 12.32 4.71
C TYR A 7 6.45 11.86 3.25
N VAL A 8 6.97 12.73 2.39
CA VAL A 8 7.23 12.43 0.98
C VAL A 8 8.72 12.10 0.91
N PRO A 9 9.09 10.81 0.88
CA PRO A 9 10.48 10.42 0.76
C PRO A 9 11.03 10.92 -0.59
N THR A 10 12.29 11.32 -0.59
CA THR A 10 12.97 11.73 -1.82
C THR A 10 13.21 10.54 -2.74
N ARG A 11 13.42 10.84 -4.02
CA ARG A 11 13.66 9.85 -5.06
C ARG A 11 14.87 8.95 -4.78
N SER A 12 15.93 9.50 -4.18
CA SER A 12 17.12 8.73 -3.79
C SER A 12 16.81 7.73 -2.68
N VAL A 13 16.03 8.13 -1.67
CA VAL A 13 15.57 7.24 -0.60
C VAL A 13 14.76 6.07 -1.16
N LEU A 14 13.83 6.34 -2.10
CA LEU A 14 13.04 5.28 -2.73
C LEU A 14 13.87 4.32 -3.59
N ARG A 15 14.94 4.80 -4.23
CA ARG A 15 15.86 3.94 -4.99
C ARG A 15 16.65 3.00 -4.07
N ALA A 16 17.08 3.48 -2.91
CA ALA A 16 17.86 2.73 -1.93
C ALA A 16 17.01 1.87 -0.97
N ALA A 17 15.69 1.96 -1.04
CA ALA A 17 14.79 1.22 -0.17
C ALA A 17 14.89 -0.31 -0.37
N GLU A 18 14.57 -1.07 0.66
CA GLU A 18 14.55 -2.54 0.62
C GLU A 18 13.30 -3.05 -0.09
N TRP A 19 13.40 -3.17 -1.42
CA TRP A 19 12.31 -3.67 -2.26
C TRP A 19 12.13 -5.17 -2.12
N ARG A 20 10.93 -5.60 -1.73
CA ARG A 20 10.52 -6.99 -1.75
C ARG A 20 9.54 -7.22 -2.90
N ARG A 21 9.87 -8.17 -3.77
CA ARG A 21 8.97 -8.64 -4.82
C ARG A 21 7.88 -9.53 -4.24
N SER A 22 6.66 -9.38 -4.74
CA SER A 22 5.56 -10.28 -4.38
C SER A 22 5.83 -11.69 -4.91
N SER A 23 5.54 -12.71 -4.10
CA SER A 23 5.56 -14.12 -4.54
C SER A 23 4.51 -14.42 -5.60
N HIS A 24 3.46 -13.59 -5.70
CA HIS A 24 2.41 -13.70 -6.73
C HIS A 24 2.83 -13.08 -8.08
N SER A 25 4.03 -12.49 -8.16
CA SER A 25 4.61 -11.99 -9.40
C SER A 25 5.30 -13.13 -10.16
N THR A 26 4.52 -14.11 -10.63
CA THR A 26 5.01 -15.26 -11.40
C THR A 26 4.83 -15.05 -12.90
N GLY A 27 5.81 -15.50 -13.68
CA GLY A 27 5.78 -15.50 -15.14
C GLY A 27 5.69 -14.10 -15.74
N MET A 28 4.50 -13.72 -16.20
CA MET A 28 4.27 -12.55 -17.06
C MET A 28 3.30 -11.50 -16.47
N ASN A 29 2.78 -11.71 -15.26
CA ASN A 29 1.59 -10.99 -14.77
C ASN A 29 1.81 -10.49 -13.32
N ASN A 30 1.13 -9.40 -12.93
CA ASN A 30 1.02 -8.95 -11.54
C ASN A 30 2.37 -8.65 -10.84
N CYS A 31 3.32 -8.07 -11.57
CA CYS A 31 4.66 -7.75 -11.09
C CYS A 31 4.66 -6.51 -10.19
N VAL A 32 4.59 -6.71 -8.87
CA VAL A 32 4.65 -5.63 -7.88
C VAL A 32 5.79 -5.86 -6.90
N GLU A 33 6.48 -4.77 -6.57
CA GLU A 33 7.45 -4.74 -5.46
C GLU A 33 6.99 -3.69 -4.46
N ALA A 34 7.18 -3.99 -3.17
CA ALA A 34 6.85 -3.09 -2.09
C ALA A 34 8.05 -2.94 -1.15
N ALA A 35 8.27 -1.71 -0.67
CA ALA A 35 9.31 -1.38 0.28
C ALA A 35 8.69 -0.64 1.48
N PRO A 36 8.86 -1.13 2.72
CA PRO A 36 8.49 -0.38 3.91
C PRO A 36 9.38 0.86 4.03
N LEU A 37 8.79 1.98 4.44
CA LEU A 37 9.48 3.25 4.59
C LEU A 37 9.70 3.59 6.06
N ALA A 38 10.79 4.31 6.34
CA ALA A 38 10.98 4.96 7.63
C ALA A 38 9.77 5.88 7.92
N GLY A 39 9.20 5.77 9.13
CA GLY A 39 7.94 6.44 9.49
C GLY A 39 6.68 5.60 9.30
N GLY A 40 6.79 4.35 8.84
CA GLY A 40 5.70 3.37 8.82
C GLY A 40 4.76 3.49 7.61
N GLY A 41 5.21 4.14 6.53
CA GLY A 41 4.55 4.14 5.24
C GLY A 41 5.00 2.96 4.35
N LEU A 42 4.44 2.89 3.15
CA LEU A 42 4.79 1.88 2.15
C LEU A 42 5.01 2.52 0.79
N ALA A 43 6.10 2.16 0.12
CA ALA A 43 6.29 2.44 -1.29
C ALA A 43 5.97 1.21 -2.14
N VAL A 44 5.29 1.41 -3.27
CA VAL A 44 4.92 0.35 -4.22
C VAL A 44 5.38 0.76 -5.60
N ARG A 45 5.90 -0.21 -6.36
CA ARG A 45 6.27 -0.02 -7.77
C ARG A 45 5.98 -1.26 -8.60
N ASP A 46 5.95 -1.03 -9.91
CA ASP A 46 5.95 -2.08 -10.92
C ASP A 46 7.34 -2.72 -11.03
N SER A 47 7.44 -4.04 -10.85
CA SER A 47 8.74 -4.75 -10.93
C SER A 47 9.37 -4.72 -12.33
N LYS A 48 8.56 -4.58 -13.39
CA LYS A 48 9.01 -4.50 -14.79
C LYS A 48 9.51 -3.10 -15.13
N ARG A 49 9.11 -2.08 -14.38
CA ARG A 49 9.53 -0.68 -14.57
C ARG A 49 10.15 -0.09 -13.29
N PRO A 50 11.29 -0.62 -12.81
CA PRO A 50 11.88 -0.21 -11.53
C PRO A 50 12.37 1.25 -11.50
N ALA A 51 12.63 1.84 -12.68
CA ALA A 51 12.99 3.26 -12.84
C ALA A 51 11.79 4.20 -13.00
N GLY A 52 10.58 3.64 -13.13
CA GLY A 52 9.33 4.36 -13.30
C GLY A 52 8.86 5.07 -12.02
N PRO A 53 7.62 5.60 -12.03
CA PRO A 53 7.04 6.27 -10.86
C PRO A 53 6.73 5.27 -9.74
N TRP A 54 6.85 5.74 -8.50
CA TRP A 54 6.49 5.00 -7.29
C TRP A 54 5.18 5.54 -6.73
N VAL A 55 4.37 4.65 -6.14
CA VAL A 55 3.23 5.04 -5.32
C VAL A 55 3.67 4.99 -3.87
N VAL A 56 3.56 6.12 -3.16
CA VAL A 56 3.90 6.20 -1.73
C VAL A 56 2.61 6.36 -0.93
N VAL A 57 2.40 5.44 0.00
CA VAL A 57 1.30 5.47 0.97
C VAL A 57 1.88 5.88 2.32
N GLY A 58 1.44 7.03 2.82
CA GLY A 58 1.85 7.54 4.12
C GLY A 58 1.33 6.66 5.27
N SER A 59 2.00 6.69 6.41
CA SER A 59 1.66 5.85 7.57
C SER A 59 0.27 6.09 8.13
N ALA A 60 -0.21 7.34 8.06
CA ALA A 60 -1.56 7.72 8.47
C ALA A 60 -2.66 7.01 7.66
N ALA A 61 -2.39 6.65 6.40
CA ALA A 61 -3.30 5.89 5.56
C ALA A 61 -3.02 4.38 5.63
N TRP A 62 -1.74 3.98 5.63
CA TRP A 62 -1.33 2.58 5.58
C TRP A 62 -1.72 1.79 6.82
N LYS A 63 -1.52 2.36 8.02
CA LYS A 63 -1.85 1.70 9.30
C LYS A 63 -3.34 1.35 9.42
N PRO A 64 -4.29 2.30 9.30
CA PRO A 64 -5.71 1.96 9.42
C PRO A 64 -6.16 1.01 8.30
N PHE A 65 -5.63 1.14 7.09
CA PHE A 65 -5.91 0.22 6.00
C PHE A 65 -5.59 -1.24 6.37
N VAL A 66 -4.38 -1.50 6.87
CA VAL A 66 -3.98 -2.85 7.29
C VAL A 66 -4.80 -3.34 8.49
N SER A 67 -5.09 -2.46 9.45
CA SER A 67 -5.94 -2.81 10.60
C SER A 67 -7.35 -3.23 10.16
N LEU A 68 -7.95 -2.52 9.21
CA LEU A 68 -9.25 -2.86 8.64
C LEU A 68 -9.20 -4.20 7.90
N LEU A 69 -8.16 -4.47 7.10
CA LEU A 69 -8.01 -5.76 6.43
C LEU A 69 -7.88 -6.93 7.41
N ARG A 70 -7.16 -6.74 8.52
CA ARG A 70 -7.03 -7.77 9.56
C ARG A 70 -8.33 -8.00 10.32
N ALA A 71 -9.04 -6.94 10.66
CA ALA A 71 -10.35 -7.03 11.28
C ALA A 71 -11.35 -7.73 10.35
N ALA A 72 -11.32 -7.37 9.06
CA ALA A 72 -12.15 -7.98 8.04
C ALA A 72 -11.76 -9.43 7.74
N ALA A 73 -10.50 -9.85 7.90
CA ALA A 73 -10.10 -11.24 7.64
C ALA A 73 -10.84 -12.27 8.53
N GLY A 74 -11.45 -11.84 9.63
CA GLY A 74 -12.38 -12.66 10.43
C GLY A 74 -13.84 -12.59 10.00
N ASP A 75 -14.22 -11.66 9.11
CA ASP A 75 -15.61 -11.33 8.76
C ASP A 75 -15.79 -10.86 7.29
N VAL A 76 -14.90 -11.28 6.35
CA VAL A 76 -15.11 -11.06 4.90
C VAL A 76 -16.22 -12.02 4.45
N ARG A 77 -17.45 -11.69 4.79
CA ARG A 77 -18.61 -12.10 4.01
C ARG A 77 -18.70 -11.14 2.86
N TYR A 78 -18.46 -11.63 1.65
CA TYR A 78 -18.96 -10.98 0.44
C TYR A 78 -20.47 -10.83 0.60
N ALA A 79 -20.95 -9.63 0.94
CA ALA A 79 -22.36 -9.31 1.06
C ALA A 79 -22.78 -8.51 -0.19
N PRO A 80 -23.36 -9.15 -1.23
CA PRO A 80 -23.73 -8.47 -2.47
C PRO A 80 -24.95 -7.55 -2.35
N SER A 81 -25.41 -7.23 -1.13
CA SER A 81 -26.67 -6.51 -0.93
C SER A 81 -26.68 -5.70 0.37
N LEU A 82 -25.77 -4.72 0.48
CA LEU A 82 -26.06 -3.59 1.37
C LEU A 82 -27.16 -2.74 0.72
N ARG A 83 -28.40 -3.08 1.04
CA ARG A 83 -29.55 -2.20 0.82
C ARG A 83 -29.34 -0.96 1.69
N CYS A 84 -29.47 0.21 1.08
CA CYS A 84 -29.40 1.50 1.75
C CYS A 84 -30.46 1.55 2.87
N PRO A 85 -30.11 1.84 4.14
CA PRO A 85 -31.11 2.06 5.17
C PRO A 85 -31.78 3.41 4.88
N SER A 86 -33.04 3.35 4.46
CA SER A 86 -33.90 4.52 4.35
C SER A 86 -34.17 5.10 5.74
N ARG A 87 -33.65 6.30 6.01
CA ARG A 87 -34.30 7.21 6.94
C ARG A 87 -34.11 8.64 6.47
#